data_AF-A0A818MZG5-F1
#
_entry.id   AF-A0A818MZG5-F1
#
_cell.length_a   1.000
_cell.length_b   1.000
_cell.length_c   1.000
_cell.angle_alpha   90.00
_cell.angle_beta   90.00
_cell.angle_gamma   90.00
#
_symmetry.space_group_name_H-M   'P 1'
#
loop_
_entity.id
_entity.type
_entity.pdbx_description
1 polymer ?
#
loop_
_entity_poly.entity_id
_entity_poly.type
_entity_poly.pdbx_seq_one_letter_code
_entity_poly.pdbx_strand_id
1 'polypeptide(L)'
;MKKLIELNIAQLKHYLSTIRAHGRTNLNAGIDCSASLFETISSLKNNDYDNRILFLTDAQPNQGGLDEKDFYSRIEQLAKQRIYTSFIGIGIDLNTQLIYSITKQRGANYFSVHDSKKFLQLLDKDFDLILTPLVFNVEMKFQSDLFDIEHVYGSPECDETKQGELIKINTLFPSRTDNEQQTRGGIVLVKLKTKKAITDTLTTTAHFSVTYEDRLDNKYEEEELIDIHMENEIYYANSGIRKAILLVHYVTLLKQWINHDRQCKYDERIKLFDLREKNAENLSPWERQSTKLIVSNQYREQFKTFLTYFESEMTLLHDEDLKQEVQILAKLIDYREIDNEDFTIDYQETDDENFTTDNKISCAPQ
;
A
#
# COMPACT_ATOMS: atom_id res chain seq x y z
N MET A 1 -15.79 2.57 -28.30
CA MET A 1 -14.52 1.82 -28.12
C MET A 1 -14.50 0.65 -29.09
N LYS A 2 -13.39 0.36 -29.76
CA LYS A 2 -13.25 -0.81 -30.67
C LYS A 2 -13.05 -2.07 -29.83
N LYS A 3 -13.55 -3.22 -30.28
CA LYS A 3 -13.20 -4.50 -29.63
C LYS A 3 -11.69 -4.73 -29.78
N LEU A 4 -11.07 -5.46 -28.85
CA LEU A 4 -9.63 -5.77 -28.92
C LEU A 4 -9.24 -6.37 -30.29
N ILE A 5 -10.13 -7.19 -30.87
CA ILE A 5 -9.94 -7.84 -32.17
C ILE A 5 -9.94 -6.87 -33.37
N GLU A 6 -10.46 -5.65 -33.18
CA GLU A 6 -10.56 -4.59 -34.19
C GLU A 6 -9.42 -3.55 -34.05
N LEU A 7 -8.53 -3.72 -33.07
CA LEU A 7 -7.41 -2.82 -32.85
C LEU A 7 -6.24 -3.15 -33.80
N ASN A 8 -5.71 -2.11 -34.43
CA ASN A 8 -4.44 -2.23 -35.15
C ASN A 8 -3.29 -2.24 -34.13
N ILE A 9 -2.86 -3.44 -33.74
CA ILE A 9 -1.80 -3.65 -32.75
C ILE A 9 -0.48 -3.00 -33.18
N ALA A 10 -0.13 -3.04 -34.46
CA ALA A 10 1.10 -2.43 -34.96
C ALA A 10 1.09 -0.90 -34.80
N GLN A 11 -0.04 -0.27 -35.14
CA GLN A 11 -0.23 1.17 -34.97
C GLN A 11 -0.23 1.56 -33.49
N LEU A 12 -0.87 0.78 -32.61
CA LEU A 12 -0.87 1.02 -31.17
C LEU A 12 0.55 0.93 -30.60
N LYS A 13 1.32 -0.10 -30.97
CA LYS A 13 2.74 -0.22 -30.58
C LYS A 13 3.57 0.98 -31.04
N HIS A 14 3.32 1.46 -32.26
CA HIS A 14 3.99 2.67 -32.76
C HIS A 14 3.64 3.88 -31.89
N TYR A 15 2.36 4.14 -31.60
CA TYR A 15 1.97 5.25 -30.72
C TYR A 15 2.59 5.12 -29.32
N LEU A 16 2.55 3.95 -28.70
CA LEU A 16 3.17 3.72 -27.39
C LEU A 16 4.67 4.02 -27.41
N SER A 17 5.38 3.68 -28.50
CA SER A 17 6.80 3.97 -28.66
C SER A 17 7.14 5.45 -28.80
N THR A 18 6.14 6.31 -29.08
CA THR A 18 6.31 7.77 -29.16
C THR A 18 6.08 8.48 -27.83
N ILE A 19 5.50 7.81 -26.83
CA ILE A 19 5.28 8.39 -25.49
C ILE A 19 6.65 8.70 -24.87
N ARG A 20 6.79 9.89 -24.31
CA ARG A 20 7.99 10.36 -23.61
C ARG A 20 7.60 10.94 -22.26
N ALA A 21 8.48 10.80 -21.29
CA ALA A 21 8.35 11.54 -20.05
C ALA A 21 8.36 13.04 -20.36
N HIS A 22 7.33 13.72 -19.91
CA HIS A 22 7.26 15.17 -19.89
C HIS A 22 6.89 15.55 -18.46
N GLY A 23 7.42 16.66 -17.96
CA GLY A 23 7.21 17.03 -16.56
C GLY A 23 5.72 17.20 -16.22
N ARG A 24 5.42 17.15 -14.92
CA ARG A 24 4.12 17.37 -14.27
C ARG A 24 3.16 16.17 -14.29
N THR A 25 2.34 16.10 -13.24
CA THR A 25 1.33 15.05 -13.04
C THR A 25 0.02 15.66 -12.56
N ASN A 26 -1.05 15.58 -13.38
CA ASN A 26 -2.40 16.04 -13.05
C ASN A 26 -3.39 14.87 -13.11
N LEU A 27 -3.63 14.24 -11.95
CA LEU A 27 -4.51 13.06 -11.85
C LEU A 27 -5.98 13.41 -12.12
N ASN A 28 -6.43 14.61 -11.74
CA ASN A 28 -7.80 15.07 -11.97
C ASN A 28 -8.13 15.16 -13.48
N ALA A 29 -7.25 15.79 -14.26
CA ALA A 29 -7.43 15.85 -15.71
C ALA A 29 -7.40 14.45 -16.35
N GLY A 30 -6.52 13.57 -15.84
CA GLY A 30 -6.44 12.18 -16.31
C GLY A 30 -7.72 11.39 -16.07
N ILE A 31 -8.33 11.51 -14.89
CA ILE A 31 -9.56 10.77 -14.56
C ILE A 31 -10.76 11.32 -15.31
N ASP A 32 -10.84 12.64 -15.49
CA ASP A 32 -11.92 13.29 -16.24
C ASP A 32 -11.87 12.92 -17.72
N CYS A 33 -10.67 12.95 -18.32
CA CYS A 33 -10.47 12.52 -19.69
C CYS A 33 -10.80 11.02 -19.87
N SER A 34 -10.42 10.18 -18.92
CA SER A 34 -10.74 8.75 -18.97
C SER A 34 -12.24 8.51 -18.83
N ALA A 35 -12.91 9.23 -17.93
CA ALA A 35 -14.35 9.15 -17.71
C ALA A 35 -15.16 9.54 -18.94
N SER A 36 -14.75 10.57 -19.70
CA SER A 36 -15.49 11.00 -20.90
C SER A 36 -15.49 9.94 -22.01
N LEU A 37 -14.50 9.04 -22.04
CA LEU A 37 -14.48 7.91 -22.97
C LEU A 37 -15.64 6.93 -22.72
N PHE A 38 -16.17 6.89 -21.50
CA PHE A 38 -17.30 6.05 -21.14
C PHE A 38 -18.66 6.68 -21.46
N GLU A 39 -18.78 8.01 -21.54
CA GLU A 39 -20.06 8.71 -21.81
C GLU A 39 -20.71 8.27 -23.14
N THR A 40 -19.89 7.86 -24.11
CA THR A 40 -20.34 7.41 -25.43
C THR A 40 -20.77 5.93 -25.47
N ILE A 41 -20.67 5.21 -24.35
CA ILE A 41 -20.85 3.76 -24.28
C ILE A 41 -22.24 3.43 -23.72
N SER A 42 -23.17 3.06 -24.60
CA SER A 42 -24.52 2.65 -24.22
C SER A 42 -24.58 1.36 -23.38
N SER A 43 -23.54 0.51 -23.47
CA SER A 43 -23.43 -0.76 -22.76
C SER A 43 -22.97 -0.64 -21.31
N LEU A 44 -22.72 0.58 -20.79
CA LEU A 44 -22.43 0.78 -19.36
C LEU A 44 -23.54 0.26 -18.43
N LYS A 45 -24.76 0.11 -18.96
CA LYS A 45 -25.91 -0.43 -18.23
C LYS A 45 -26.00 -1.96 -18.26
N ASN A 46 -25.09 -2.64 -18.97
CA ASN A 46 -25.03 -4.10 -18.95
C ASN A 46 -24.19 -4.56 -17.76
N ASN A 47 -24.75 -5.44 -16.93
CA ASN A 47 -24.09 -6.00 -15.76
C ASN A 47 -23.16 -7.19 -16.09
N ASP A 48 -23.05 -7.58 -17.36
CA ASP A 48 -22.17 -8.66 -17.81
C ASP A 48 -20.67 -8.29 -17.72
N TYR A 49 -20.35 -6.98 -17.68
CA TYR A 49 -18.98 -6.48 -17.70
C TYR A 49 -18.80 -5.36 -16.67
N ASP A 50 -17.63 -5.34 -16.03
CA ASP A 50 -17.19 -4.20 -15.23
C ASP A 50 -16.33 -3.26 -16.08
N ASN A 51 -16.49 -1.96 -15.86
CA ASN A 51 -15.72 -0.94 -16.55
C ASN A 51 -14.60 -0.49 -15.62
N ARG A 52 -13.38 -0.34 -16.14
CA ARG A 52 -12.25 0.02 -15.29
C ARG A 52 -11.27 0.97 -15.97
N ILE A 53 -10.81 1.96 -15.20
CA ILE A 53 -9.71 2.86 -15.55
C ILE A 53 -8.43 2.33 -14.90
N LEU A 54 -7.36 2.20 -15.68
CA LEU A 54 -6.05 1.81 -15.18
C LEU A 54 -5.12 3.04 -15.16
N PHE A 55 -4.71 3.47 -13.97
CA PHE A 55 -3.72 4.52 -13.79
C PHE A 55 -2.34 3.92 -13.65
N LEU A 56 -1.39 4.43 -14.44
CA LEU A 56 0.04 4.15 -14.31
C LEU A 56 0.68 5.45 -13.83
N THR A 57 1.22 5.48 -12.61
CA THR A 57 1.69 6.73 -11.99
C THR A 57 2.82 6.49 -11.02
N ASP A 58 3.72 7.46 -10.89
CA ASP A 58 4.68 7.56 -9.78
C ASP A 58 4.03 8.04 -8.46
N ALA A 59 2.71 8.30 -8.47
CA ALA A 59 1.92 8.77 -7.34
C ALA A 59 2.39 10.11 -6.74
N GLN A 60 2.96 10.98 -7.58
CA GLN A 60 3.41 12.33 -7.20
C GLN A 60 2.69 13.43 -8.01
N PRO A 61 1.37 13.62 -7.83
CA PRO A 61 0.66 14.73 -8.48
C PRO A 61 1.20 16.08 -8.03
N ASN A 62 1.50 16.96 -8.98
CA ASN A 62 2.02 18.31 -8.73
C ASN A 62 1.32 19.40 -9.58
N GLN A 63 0.27 19.03 -10.30
CA GLN A 63 -0.59 19.97 -11.02
C GLN A 63 -2.07 19.62 -10.90
N GLY A 64 -2.92 20.64 -11.12
CA GLY A 64 -4.38 20.51 -11.05
C GLY A 64 -4.90 20.64 -9.63
N GLY A 65 -6.09 20.09 -9.38
CA GLY A 65 -6.61 19.97 -8.01
C GLY A 65 -5.67 19.09 -7.19
N LEU A 66 -4.94 19.69 -6.25
CA LEU A 66 -4.09 18.96 -5.32
C LEU A 66 -4.83 18.60 -4.03
N ASP A 67 -6.08 19.07 -3.88
CA ASP A 67 -6.98 18.64 -2.82
C ASP A 67 -7.43 17.19 -3.09
N GLU A 68 -7.20 16.35 -2.09
CA GLU A 68 -7.66 14.96 -1.99
C GLU A 68 -9.13 14.80 -2.39
N LYS A 69 -9.98 15.71 -1.91
CA LYS A 69 -11.43 15.51 -1.91
C LYS A 69 -12.03 15.44 -3.30
N ASP A 70 -11.61 16.31 -4.21
CA ASP A 70 -12.19 16.39 -5.55
C ASP A 70 -11.85 15.13 -6.36
N PHE A 71 -10.60 14.69 -6.29
CA PHE A 71 -10.14 13.50 -7.00
C PHE A 71 -10.84 12.24 -6.50
N TYR A 72 -10.93 12.04 -5.17
CA TYR A 72 -11.60 10.86 -4.62
C TYR A 72 -13.11 10.90 -4.80
N SER A 73 -13.74 12.07 -4.67
CA SER A 73 -15.17 12.25 -4.99
C SER A 73 -15.46 11.83 -6.42
N ARG A 74 -14.57 12.14 -7.38
CA ARG A 74 -14.71 11.69 -8.76
C ARG A 74 -14.60 10.16 -8.89
N ILE A 75 -13.67 9.52 -8.19
CA ILE A 75 -13.57 8.04 -8.15
C ILE A 75 -14.85 7.44 -7.56
N GLU A 76 -15.37 7.99 -6.47
CA GLU A 76 -16.59 7.51 -5.81
C GLU A 76 -17.82 7.63 -6.75
N GLN A 77 -17.93 8.75 -7.48
CA GLN A 77 -18.99 8.95 -8.47
C GLN A 77 -18.91 7.95 -9.62
N LEU A 78 -17.71 7.68 -10.12
CA LEU A 78 -17.49 6.68 -11.17
C LEU A 78 -17.81 5.27 -10.68
N ALA A 79 -17.44 4.93 -9.44
CA ALA A 79 -17.76 3.64 -8.84
C ALA A 79 -19.28 3.40 -8.75
N LYS A 80 -20.09 4.43 -8.47
CA LYS A 80 -21.57 4.36 -8.50
C LYS A 80 -22.12 4.07 -9.91
N GLN A 81 -21.33 4.34 -10.94
CA GLN A 81 -21.64 4.01 -12.34
C GLN A 81 -20.99 2.70 -12.80
N ARG A 82 -20.45 1.90 -11.87
CA ARG A 82 -19.67 0.68 -12.14
C ARG A 82 -18.44 0.91 -13.02
N ILE A 83 -17.85 2.11 -12.92
CA ILE A 83 -16.56 2.45 -13.50
C ILE A 83 -15.56 2.50 -12.35
N TYR A 84 -14.80 1.41 -12.20
CA TYR A 84 -13.84 1.24 -11.13
C TYR A 84 -12.44 1.72 -11.54
N THR A 85 -11.51 1.81 -10.58
CA THR A 85 -10.17 2.36 -10.86
C THR A 85 -9.07 1.51 -10.23
N SER A 86 -8.09 1.07 -11.02
CA SER A 86 -6.87 0.43 -10.49
C SER A 86 -5.68 1.36 -10.69
N PHE A 87 -4.89 1.53 -9.64
CA PHE A 87 -3.66 2.31 -9.65
C PHE A 87 -2.47 1.37 -9.64
N ILE A 88 -1.55 1.58 -10.56
CA ILE A 88 -0.25 0.93 -10.61
C ILE A 88 0.79 2.01 -10.33
N GLY A 89 1.30 2.00 -9.10
CA GLY A 89 2.43 2.80 -8.67
C GLY A 89 3.74 2.29 -9.27
N ILE A 90 4.46 3.14 -9.99
CA ILE A 90 5.72 2.79 -10.63
C ILE A 90 6.86 3.52 -9.89
N GLY A 91 7.86 2.75 -9.45
CA GLY A 91 9.03 3.29 -8.75
C GLY A 91 8.97 3.07 -7.24
N ILE A 92 9.87 3.73 -6.51
CA ILE A 92 10.06 3.53 -5.06
C ILE A 92 9.43 4.64 -4.21
N ASP A 93 9.09 5.77 -4.82
CA ASP A 93 8.56 6.96 -4.15
C ASP A 93 7.06 6.81 -3.89
N LEU A 94 6.76 6.04 -2.84
CA LEU A 94 5.40 5.66 -2.49
C LEU A 94 4.76 6.73 -1.58
N ASN A 95 3.71 7.42 -2.03
CA ASN A 95 2.89 8.23 -1.15
C ASN A 95 1.83 7.37 -0.43
N THR A 96 2.16 6.87 0.76
CA THR A 96 1.28 5.98 1.54
C THR A 96 -0.07 6.61 1.89
N GLN A 97 -0.13 7.93 2.11
CA GLN A 97 -1.38 8.64 2.40
C GLN A 97 -2.30 8.68 1.19
N LEU A 98 -1.75 9.01 0.01
CA LEU A 98 -2.49 8.96 -1.26
C LEU A 98 -3.04 7.55 -1.52
N ILE A 99 -2.20 6.52 -1.34
CA ILE A 99 -2.60 5.12 -1.53
C ILE A 99 -3.71 4.74 -0.57
N TYR A 100 -3.56 5.07 0.71
CA TYR A 100 -4.57 4.79 1.72
C TYR A 100 -5.91 5.45 1.40
N SER A 101 -5.90 6.70 0.94
CA SER A 101 -7.12 7.40 0.53
C SER A 101 -7.74 6.83 -0.76
N ILE A 102 -6.91 6.31 -1.68
CA ILE A 102 -7.35 5.59 -2.88
C ILE A 102 -8.02 4.27 -2.51
N THR A 103 -7.39 3.41 -1.70
CA THR A 103 -7.90 2.07 -1.38
C THR A 103 -9.21 2.13 -0.57
N LYS A 104 -9.47 3.26 0.09
CA LYS A 104 -10.76 3.53 0.75
C LYS A 104 -11.94 3.68 -0.19
N GLN A 105 -11.72 3.90 -1.48
CA GLN A 105 -12.80 4.08 -2.43
C GLN A 105 -13.32 2.72 -2.92
N ARG A 106 -14.65 2.55 -2.97
CA ARG A 106 -15.27 1.35 -3.52
C ARG A 106 -14.81 1.14 -4.97
N GLY A 107 -14.41 -0.08 -5.30
CA GLY A 107 -13.89 -0.49 -6.60
C GLY A 107 -12.44 -0.08 -6.85
N ALA A 108 -11.81 0.69 -5.96
CA ALA A 108 -10.42 1.05 -6.13
C ALA A 108 -9.50 -0.12 -5.81
N ASN A 109 -8.38 -0.20 -6.53
CA ASN A 109 -7.29 -1.11 -6.21
C ASN A 109 -5.96 -0.40 -6.38
N TYR A 110 -4.93 -0.86 -5.68
CA TYR A 110 -3.58 -0.34 -5.78
C TYR A 110 -2.54 -1.46 -5.82
N PHE A 111 -1.64 -1.38 -6.79
CA PHE A 111 -0.44 -2.21 -6.88
C PHE A 111 0.78 -1.32 -7.03
N SER A 112 1.91 -1.76 -6.49
CA SER A 112 3.20 -1.11 -6.74
C SER A 112 4.12 -2.07 -7.50
N VAL A 113 4.87 -1.50 -8.44
CA VAL A 113 5.88 -2.18 -9.22
C VAL A 113 7.18 -1.37 -9.14
N HIS A 114 8.25 -2.05 -8.73
CA HIS A 114 9.54 -1.40 -8.50
C HIS A 114 10.57 -1.76 -9.58
N ASP A 115 10.23 -2.69 -10.47
CA ASP A 115 11.09 -3.14 -11.56
C ASP A 115 10.25 -3.63 -12.75
N SER A 116 10.89 -3.71 -13.92
CA SER A 116 10.24 -4.11 -15.17
C SER A 116 9.77 -5.56 -15.18
N LYS A 117 10.42 -6.45 -14.42
CA LYS A 117 10.06 -7.87 -14.33
C LYS A 117 8.74 -8.04 -13.58
N LYS A 118 8.58 -7.35 -12.44
CA LYS A 118 7.33 -7.31 -11.67
C LYS A 118 6.21 -6.65 -12.46
N PHE A 119 6.51 -5.58 -13.19
CA PHE A 119 5.51 -4.95 -14.05
C PHE A 119 5.02 -5.90 -15.16
N LEU A 120 5.93 -6.62 -15.82
CA LEU A 120 5.57 -7.62 -16.81
C LEU A 120 4.75 -8.76 -16.18
N GLN A 121 5.15 -9.25 -15.01
CA GLN A 121 4.41 -10.28 -14.29
C GLN A 121 2.98 -9.81 -13.94
N LEU A 122 2.83 -8.56 -13.49
CA LEU A 122 1.53 -7.98 -13.16
C LEU A 122 0.60 -7.96 -14.38
N LEU A 123 1.11 -7.57 -15.55
CA LEU A 123 0.32 -7.46 -16.78
C LEU A 123 0.08 -8.79 -17.51
N ASP A 124 0.99 -9.76 -17.38
CA ASP A 124 0.91 -11.04 -18.09
C ASP A 124 0.17 -12.10 -17.27
N LYS A 125 0.50 -12.19 -15.98
CA LYS A 125 -0.01 -13.27 -15.12
C LYS A 125 -1.13 -12.76 -14.22
N ASP A 126 -0.89 -11.66 -13.52
CA ASP A 126 -1.75 -11.22 -12.41
C ASP A 126 -2.82 -10.22 -12.85
N PHE A 127 -2.98 -9.98 -14.15
CA PHE A 127 -3.84 -8.94 -14.70
C PHE A 127 -5.31 -9.12 -14.30
N ASP A 128 -5.81 -10.35 -14.34
CA ASP A 128 -7.21 -10.63 -13.95
C ASP A 128 -7.46 -10.36 -12.46
N LEU A 129 -6.42 -10.49 -11.62
CA LEU A 129 -6.48 -10.27 -10.18
C LEU A 129 -6.59 -8.78 -9.82
N ILE A 130 -6.07 -7.90 -10.69
CA ILE A 130 -6.06 -6.47 -10.43
C ILE A 130 -7.30 -5.74 -10.97
N LEU A 131 -8.09 -6.42 -11.80
CA LEU A 131 -9.21 -5.81 -12.51
C LEU A 131 -10.59 -6.17 -11.94
N THR A 132 -10.76 -7.38 -11.44
CA THR A 132 -12.09 -7.91 -11.13
C THR A 132 -12.31 -8.00 -9.62
N PRO A 133 -13.15 -7.14 -9.03
CA PRO A 133 -13.57 -7.29 -7.65
C PRO A 133 -14.34 -8.59 -7.43
N LEU A 134 -14.12 -9.25 -6.30
CA LEU A 134 -14.94 -10.39 -5.85
C LEU A 134 -16.20 -9.89 -5.16
N VAL A 135 -16.01 -9.09 -4.11
CA VAL A 135 -17.05 -8.54 -3.25
C VAL A 135 -16.62 -7.16 -2.76
N PHE A 136 -17.57 -6.40 -2.25
CA PHE A 136 -17.40 -5.06 -1.73
C PHE A 136 -17.79 -4.97 -0.26
N ASN A 137 -17.34 -3.91 0.40
CA ASN A 137 -17.72 -3.57 1.78
C ASN A 137 -17.62 -4.77 2.75
N VAL A 138 -16.52 -5.50 2.69
CA VAL A 138 -16.30 -6.63 3.61
C VAL A 138 -16.04 -6.05 5.00
N GLU A 139 -16.90 -6.37 5.95
CA GLU A 139 -16.74 -6.01 7.36
C GLU A 139 -16.74 -7.27 8.20
N MET A 140 -15.66 -7.51 8.94
CA MET A 140 -15.57 -8.60 9.92
C MET A 140 -15.62 -8.02 11.32
N LYS A 141 -16.44 -8.64 12.18
CA LYS A 141 -16.60 -8.27 13.58
C LYS A 141 -16.33 -9.43 14.52
N PHE A 142 -15.89 -9.09 15.72
CA PHE A 142 -15.62 -10.01 16.81
C PHE A 142 -16.37 -9.58 18.07
N GLN A 143 -16.99 -10.53 18.72
CA GLN A 143 -17.68 -10.35 19.99
C GLN A 143 -17.32 -11.48 20.95
N SER A 144 -17.04 -11.10 22.20
CA SER A 144 -16.78 -12.05 23.28
C SER A 144 -17.20 -11.44 24.61
N ASP A 145 -17.70 -12.30 25.52
CA ASP A 145 -18.05 -11.91 26.89
C ASP A 145 -16.82 -11.65 27.76
N LEU A 146 -15.70 -12.33 27.47
CA LEU A 146 -14.50 -12.33 28.31
C LEU A 146 -13.33 -11.55 27.73
N PHE A 147 -13.35 -11.26 26.43
CA PHE A 147 -12.27 -10.55 25.76
C PHE A 147 -12.76 -9.27 25.07
N ASP A 148 -11.98 -8.22 25.22
CA ASP A 148 -12.04 -7.06 24.34
C ASP A 148 -10.85 -7.09 23.39
N ILE A 149 -11.01 -6.45 22.23
CA ILE A 149 -9.91 -6.21 21.30
C ILE A 149 -8.99 -5.17 21.94
N GLU A 150 -7.70 -5.51 22.05
CA GLU A 150 -6.65 -4.57 22.43
C GLU A 150 -6.07 -3.88 21.20
N HIS A 151 -5.80 -4.63 20.13
CA HIS A 151 -5.22 -4.11 18.91
C HIS A 151 -5.44 -5.06 17.71
N VAL A 152 -5.47 -4.52 16.50
CA VAL A 152 -5.57 -5.32 15.27
C VAL A 152 -4.40 -5.01 14.32
N TYR A 153 -3.55 -6.00 14.08
CA TYR A 153 -2.46 -5.91 13.10
C TYR A 153 -2.91 -6.41 11.74
N GLY A 154 -2.43 -5.79 10.66
CA GLY A 154 -2.71 -6.21 9.28
C GLY A 154 -4.02 -5.66 8.69
N SER A 155 -4.74 -4.82 9.43
CA SER A 155 -6.02 -4.23 9.03
C SER A 155 -5.98 -2.69 9.13
N PRO A 156 -5.27 -1.99 8.22
CA PRO A 156 -5.02 -0.54 8.33
C PRO A 156 -6.28 0.33 8.18
N GLU A 157 -7.36 -0.24 7.64
CA GLU A 157 -8.65 0.43 7.47
C GLU A 157 -9.60 0.20 8.65
N CYS A 158 -9.22 -0.63 9.62
CA CYS A 158 -9.98 -0.88 10.83
C CYS A 158 -9.99 0.36 11.72
N ASP A 159 -11.17 0.77 12.14
CA ASP A 159 -11.36 1.83 13.14
C ASP A 159 -11.43 1.19 14.53
N GLU A 160 -10.31 1.22 15.26
CA GLU A 160 -10.23 0.64 16.62
C GLU A 160 -11.20 1.30 17.62
N THR A 161 -11.79 2.46 17.27
CA THR A 161 -12.84 3.09 18.10
C THR A 161 -14.19 2.41 17.94
N LYS A 162 -14.41 1.68 16.83
CA LYS A 162 -15.63 0.90 16.63
C LYS A 162 -15.54 -0.43 17.35
N GLN A 163 -16.49 -0.64 18.25
CA GLN A 163 -16.52 -1.84 19.06
C GLN A 163 -16.64 -3.09 18.19
N GLY A 164 -15.66 -3.99 18.33
CA GLY A 164 -15.66 -5.29 17.68
C GLY A 164 -15.22 -5.31 16.21
N GLU A 165 -14.92 -4.17 15.57
CA GLU A 165 -14.45 -4.17 14.17
C GLU A 165 -13.05 -4.82 14.10
N LEU A 166 -12.88 -5.80 13.21
CA LEU A 166 -11.59 -6.46 12.95
C LEU A 166 -11.04 -6.07 11.57
N ILE A 167 -11.90 -6.14 10.57
CA ILE A 167 -11.52 -5.94 9.17
C ILE A 167 -12.57 -5.07 8.54
N LYS A 168 -12.11 -4.07 7.80
CA LYS A 168 -12.92 -3.31 6.86
C LYS A 168 -12.15 -3.27 5.55
N ILE A 169 -12.71 -3.86 4.50
CA ILE A 169 -12.12 -3.86 3.16
C ILE A 169 -13.22 -3.36 2.21
N ASN A 170 -13.02 -2.17 1.65
CA ASN A 170 -14.02 -1.58 0.76
C ASN A 170 -14.18 -2.38 -0.53
N THR A 171 -13.12 -3.06 -0.99
CA THR A 171 -13.16 -3.91 -2.19
C THR A 171 -12.17 -5.06 -2.06
N LEU A 172 -12.69 -6.29 -2.08
CA LEU A 172 -11.88 -7.50 -2.01
C LEU A 172 -11.61 -8.02 -3.42
N PHE A 173 -10.33 -8.27 -3.72
CA PHE A 173 -9.87 -8.81 -5.00
C PHE A 173 -9.40 -10.25 -4.84
N PRO A 174 -9.46 -11.06 -5.92
CA PRO A 174 -8.95 -12.41 -5.85
C PRO A 174 -7.43 -12.40 -5.70
N SER A 175 -6.93 -13.41 -5.00
CA SER A 175 -5.49 -13.65 -4.87
C SER A 175 -5.13 -14.95 -5.58
N ARG A 176 -3.91 -15.02 -6.09
CA ARG A 176 -3.43 -16.21 -6.79
C ARG A 176 -3.31 -17.38 -5.80
N THR A 177 -3.78 -18.54 -6.21
CA THR A 177 -3.41 -19.83 -5.62
C THR A 177 -2.13 -20.35 -6.27
N ASP A 178 -1.25 -20.91 -5.47
CA ASP A 178 -0.07 -21.61 -6.00
C ASP A 178 -0.43 -23.01 -6.53
N ASN A 179 0.59 -23.75 -6.97
CA ASN A 179 0.42 -25.08 -7.55
C ASN A 179 -0.12 -26.11 -6.54
N GLU A 180 -0.05 -25.82 -5.24
CA GLU A 180 -0.59 -26.65 -4.16
C GLU A 180 -2.00 -26.19 -3.75
N GLN A 181 -2.63 -25.30 -4.54
CA GLN A 181 -3.92 -24.66 -4.27
C GLN A 181 -3.93 -23.81 -2.99
N GLN A 182 -2.76 -23.37 -2.52
CA GLN A 182 -2.66 -22.49 -1.37
C GLN A 182 -2.72 -21.03 -1.82
N THR A 183 -3.55 -20.24 -1.18
CA THR A 183 -3.62 -18.79 -1.42
C THR A 183 -2.65 -18.08 -0.48
N ARG A 184 -1.72 -17.30 -1.03
CA ARG A 184 -0.93 -16.36 -0.23
C ARG A 184 -1.81 -15.16 0.14
N GLY A 185 -2.54 -15.28 1.24
CA GLY A 185 -3.35 -14.20 1.81
C GLY A 185 -2.58 -13.30 2.77
N GLY A 186 -3.13 -12.13 3.07
CA GLY A 186 -2.69 -11.31 4.20
C GLY A 186 -3.11 -11.95 5.54
N ILE A 187 -2.33 -11.72 6.59
CA ILE A 187 -2.67 -12.15 7.95
C ILE A 187 -3.21 -10.96 8.73
N VAL A 188 -4.35 -11.15 9.39
CA VAL A 188 -4.87 -10.23 10.39
C VAL A 188 -4.68 -10.86 11.76
N LEU A 189 -3.90 -10.20 12.62
CA LEU A 189 -3.61 -10.67 13.97
C LEU A 189 -4.35 -9.80 14.97
N VAL A 190 -5.23 -10.41 15.76
CA VAL A 190 -6.04 -9.71 16.77
C VAL A 190 -5.43 -9.94 18.13
N LYS A 191 -4.97 -8.88 18.79
CA LYS A 191 -4.52 -8.91 20.17
C LYS A 191 -5.74 -8.70 21.07
N LEU A 192 -5.99 -9.65 21.96
CA LEU A 192 -7.11 -9.62 22.89
C LEU A 192 -6.62 -9.28 24.30
N LYS A 193 -7.44 -8.54 25.05
CA LYS A 193 -7.27 -8.31 26.48
C LYS A 193 -8.46 -8.86 27.26
N THR A 194 -8.18 -9.40 28.43
CA THR A 194 -9.21 -9.96 29.31
C THR A 194 -10.04 -8.84 29.95
N LYS A 195 -11.37 -8.95 29.94
CA LYS A 195 -12.26 -8.00 30.65
C LYS A 195 -12.21 -8.18 32.17
N LYS A 196 -11.83 -9.36 32.63
CA LYS A 196 -11.72 -9.76 34.04
C LYS A 196 -10.45 -10.58 34.22
N ALA A 197 -9.86 -10.54 35.42
CA ALA A 197 -8.69 -11.36 35.72
C ALA A 197 -9.03 -12.85 35.56
N ILE A 198 -8.23 -13.56 34.76
CA ILE A 198 -8.32 -15.00 34.56
C ILE A 198 -7.19 -15.64 35.39
N THR A 199 -7.52 -16.54 36.31
CA THR A 199 -6.54 -17.18 37.21
C THR A 199 -6.12 -18.58 36.78
N ASP A 200 -6.95 -19.26 35.98
CA ASP A 200 -6.78 -20.66 35.58
C ASP A 200 -7.00 -20.84 34.07
N THR A 201 -6.77 -22.05 33.56
CA THR A 201 -7.12 -22.44 32.20
C THR A 201 -8.60 -22.14 31.91
N LEU A 202 -8.85 -21.40 30.84
CA LEU A 202 -10.18 -20.96 30.44
C LEU A 202 -10.51 -21.49 29.04
N THR A 203 -11.74 -21.98 28.88
CA THR A 203 -12.36 -22.18 27.57
C THR A 203 -13.59 -21.31 27.46
N THR A 204 -13.70 -20.55 26.37
CA THR A 204 -14.87 -19.70 26.09
C THR A 204 -15.11 -19.62 24.59
N THR A 205 -16.32 -19.26 24.20
CA THR A 205 -16.68 -19.05 22.79
C THR A 205 -16.60 -17.56 22.44
N ALA A 206 -16.10 -17.26 21.25
CA ALA A 206 -16.25 -15.95 20.63
C ALA A 206 -17.10 -16.06 19.36
N HIS A 207 -17.82 -14.99 19.06
CA HIS A 207 -18.65 -14.85 17.87
C HIS A 207 -17.95 -13.98 16.85
N PHE A 208 -17.86 -14.49 15.63
CA PHE A 208 -17.39 -13.78 14.46
C PHE A 208 -18.56 -13.59 13.51
N SER A 209 -18.69 -12.39 12.96
CA SER A 209 -19.58 -12.15 11.83
C SER A 209 -18.85 -11.46 10.71
N VAL A 210 -19.20 -11.82 9.47
CA VAL A 210 -18.72 -11.15 8.27
C VAL A 210 -19.92 -10.69 7.46
N THR A 211 -19.91 -9.44 7.04
CA THR A 211 -20.87 -8.92 6.08
C THR A 211 -20.15 -8.48 4.81
N TYR A 212 -20.79 -8.64 3.66
CA TYR A 212 -20.24 -8.24 2.37
C TYR A 212 -21.35 -7.97 1.35
N GLU A 213 -20.99 -7.25 0.28
CA GLU A 213 -21.85 -6.96 -0.85
C GLU A 213 -21.32 -7.64 -2.11
N ASP A 214 -22.18 -8.32 -2.86
CA ASP A 214 -21.79 -8.81 -4.18
C ASP A 214 -21.73 -7.66 -5.21
N ARG A 215 -21.42 -8.02 -6.45
CA ARG A 215 -21.34 -7.06 -7.56
C ARG A 215 -22.69 -6.50 -7.98
N LEU A 216 -23.81 -7.04 -7.52
CA LEU A 216 -25.16 -6.55 -7.79
C LEU A 216 -25.74 -5.79 -6.58
N ASP A 217 -24.88 -5.45 -5.61
CA ASP A 217 -25.22 -4.78 -4.35
C ASP A 217 -26.15 -5.61 -3.44
N ASN A 218 -26.25 -6.93 -3.66
CA ASN A 218 -26.90 -7.83 -2.72
C ASN A 218 -26.01 -7.99 -1.49
N LYS A 219 -26.63 -7.95 -0.30
CA LYS A 219 -25.95 -8.05 0.98
C LYS A 219 -26.01 -9.47 1.52
N TYR A 220 -24.89 -9.90 2.08
CA TYR A 220 -24.72 -11.21 2.70
C TYR A 220 -24.12 -11.04 4.08
N GLU A 221 -24.46 -11.98 4.97
CA GLU A 221 -23.96 -12.06 6.32
C GLU A 221 -23.74 -13.53 6.67
N GLU A 222 -22.58 -13.82 7.24
CA GLU A 222 -22.21 -15.15 7.75
C GLU A 222 -21.69 -15.00 9.17
N GLU A 223 -21.98 -15.99 10.01
CA GLU A 223 -21.60 -16.00 11.42
C GLU A 223 -20.94 -17.33 11.78
N GLU A 224 -19.93 -17.26 12.64
CA GLU A 224 -19.20 -18.42 13.14
C GLU A 224 -18.88 -18.28 14.63
N LEU A 225 -18.92 -19.40 15.35
CA LEU A 225 -18.49 -19.48 16.74
C LEU A 225 -17.13 -20.17 16.81
N ILE A 226 -16.20 -19.57 17.53
CA ILE A 226 -14.84 -20.09 17.70
C ILE A 226 -14.55 -20.29 19.18
N ASP A 227 -14.03 -21.47 19.52
CA ASP A 227 -13.55 -21.77 20.87
C ASP A 227 -12.17 -21.14 21.10
N ILE A 228 -12.05 -20.37 22.17
CA ILE A 228 -10.81 -19.78 22.67
C ILE A 228 -10.38 -20.56 23.91
N HIS A 229 -9.25 -21.24 23.78
CA HIS A 229 -8.58 -21.93 24.88
C HIS A 229 -7.37 -21.10 25.34
N MET A 230 -7.32 -20.78 26.63
CA MET A 230 -6.19 -20.08 27.24
C MET A 230 -5.55 -20.93 28.32
N GLU A 231 -4.22 -21.02 28.26
CA GLU A 231 -3.36 -21.63 29.28
C GLU A 231 -2.36 -20.58 29.78
N ASN A 232 -1.75 -20.81 30.94
CA ASN A 232 -0.76 -19.90 31.55
C ASN A 232 0.64 -20.00 30.92
N GLU A 233 0.77 -20.60 29.74
CA GLU A 233 2.02 -20.76 29.00
C GLU A 233 1.95 -20.08 27.64
N ILE A 234 3.12 -19.72 27.08
CA ILE A 234 3.18 -19.17 25.72
C ILE A 234 2.86 -20.30 24.74
N TYR A 235 1.70 -20.20 24.10
CA TYR A 235 1.21 -21.17 23.15
C TYR A 235 1.05 -20.55 21.75
N TYR A 236 1.40 -21.33 20.73
CA TYR A 236 1.15 -21.00 19.32
C TYR A 236 0.37 -22.14 18.69
N ALA A 237 -0.84 -21.86 18.18
CA ALA A 237 -1.68 -22.91 17.60
C ALA A 237 -1.08 -23.54 16.33
N ASN A 238 -0.23 -22.80 15.60
CA ASN A 238 0.58 -23.31 14.51
C ASN A 238 1.80 -22.40 14.24
N SER A 239 2.71 -22.86 13.37
CA SER A 239 3.90 -22.12 12.95
C SER A 239 3.58 -20.81 12.22
N GLY A 240 2.47 -20.74 11.48
CA GLY A 240 2.02 -19.53 10.80
C GLY A 240 1.70 -18.38 11.77
N ILE A 241 0.99 -18.67 12.86
CA ILE A 241 0.69 -17.69 13.91
C ILE A 241 1.98 -17.23 14.60
N ARG A 242 2.88 -18.17 14.92
CA ARG A 242 4.19 -17.86 15.51
C ARG A 242 5.02 -16.95 14.62
N LYS A 243 5.10 -17.26 13.32
CA LYS A 243 5.75 -16.42 12.30
C LYS A 243 5.11 -15.04 12.20
N ALA A 244 3.77 -14.95 12.21
CA ALA A 244 3.07 -13.67 12.14
C ALA A 244 3.41 -12.77 13.34
N ILE A 245 3.44 -13.32 14.55
CA ILE A 245 3.83 -12.60 15.77
C ILE A 245 5.28 -12.10 15.68
N LEU A 246 6.21 -12.95 15.22
CA LEU A 246 7.61 -12.57 15.01
C LEU A 246 7.73 -11.37 14.04
N LEU A 247 7.04 -11.43 12.90
CA LEU A 247 7.05 -10.36 11.90
C LEU A 247 6.41 -9.06 12.41
N VAL A 248 5.36 -9.15 13.23
CA VAL A 248 4.76 -7.99 13.91
C VAL A 248 5.78 -7.32 14.84
N HIS A 249 6.52 -8.09 15.64
CA HIS A 249 7.57 -7.55 16.49
C HIS A 249 8.69 -6.89 15.68
N TYR A 250 9.14 -7.53 14.60
CA TYR A 250 10.15 -6.98 13.70
C TYR A 250 9.73 -5.63 13.10
N VAL A 251 8.52 -5.56 12.52
CA VAL A 251 8.00 -4.32 11.93
C VAL A 251 7.79 -3.25 13.00
N THR A 252 7.34 -3.62 14.20
CA THR A 252 7.15 -2.70 15.31
C THR A 252 8.48 -2.06 15.73
N LEU A 253 9.53 -2.86 15.86
CA LEU A 253 10.86 -2.37 16.19
C LEU A 253 11.41 -1.41 15.12
N LEU A 254 11.25 -1.73 13.84
CA LEU A 254 11.64 -0.84 12.74
C LEU A 254 10.86 0.49 12.76
N LYS A 255 9.55 0.45 13.02
CA LYS A 255 8.72 1.66 13.13
C LYS A 255 9.17 2.54 14.31
N GLN A 256 9.45 1.93 15.47
CA GLN A 256 9.97 2.65 16.64
C GLN A 256 11.30 3.35 16.32
N TRP A 257 12.22 2.65 15.66
CA TRP A 257 13.49 3.23 15.21
C TRP A 257 13.30 4.42 14.26
N ILE A 258 12.52 4.23 13.19
CA ILE A 258 12.27 5.28 12.18
C ILE A 258 11.63 6.51 12.83
N ASN A 259 10.66 6.32 13.72
CA ASN A 259 9.99 7.41 14.42
C ASN A 259 10.94 8.15 15.36
N HIS A 260 11.77 7.42 16.11
CA HIS A 260 12.78 8.03 16.98
C HIS A 260 13.78 8.88 16.18
N ASP A 261 14.37 8.33 15.11
CA ASP A 261 15.34 9.05 14.28
C ASP A 261 14.72 10.31 13.64
N ARG A 262 13.47 10.22 13.18
CA ARG A 262 12.74 11.37 12.63
C ARG A 262 12.42 12.42 13.69
N GLN A 263 12.03 12.02 14.90
CA GLN A 263 11.77 12.93 16.01
C GLN A 263 13.05 13.64 16.47
N CYS A 264 14.16 12.92 16.62
CA CYS A 264 15.45 13.54 16.96
C CYS A 264 15.86 14.60 15.93
N LYS A 265 15.71 14.32 14.63
CA LYS A 265 15.98 15.30 13.56
C LYS A 265 14.98 16.44 13.51
N TYR A 266 13.75 16.24 13.98
CA TYR A 266 12.76 17.31 14.11
C TYR A 266 13.12 18.24 15.28
N ASP A 267 13.47 17.68 16.43
CA ASP A 267 13.88 18.43 17.62
C ASP A 267 15.22 19.16 17.42
N GLU A 268 16.19 18.54 16.74
CA GLU A 268 17.44 19.20 16.33
C GLU A 268 17.18 20.33 15.33
N ARG A 269 16.27 20.12 14.36
CA ARG A 269 15.86 21.20 13.45
C ARG A 269 15.17 22.33 14.20
N ILE A 270 14.31 22.07 15.17
CA ILE A 270 13.71 23.10 16.04
C ILE A 270 14.79 23.86 16.82
N LYS A 271 15.85 23.18 17.30
CA LYS A 271 17.00 23.84 17.93
C LYS A 271 17.83 24.69 16.95
N LEU A 272 17.77 24.39 15.66
CA LEU A 272 18.45 25.14 14.58
C LEU A 272 17.54 26.19 13.92
N PHE A 273 16.24 26.19 14.21
CA PHE A 273 15.21 27.09 13.66
C PHE A 273 15.27 28.52 14.22
N ASP A 274 16.47 29.02 14.49
CA ASP A 274 16.74 30.46 14.46
C ASP A 274 17.38 30.90 13.13
N LEU A 275 17.86 29.99 12.26
CA LEU A 275 18.44 30.39 10.97
C LEU A 275 18.29 29.34 9.85
N ARG A 276 17.46 29.69 8.85
CA ARG A 276 17.35 29.11 7.47
C ARG A 276 16.68 27.72 7.38
N GLU A 277 15.81 27.42 6.41
CA GLU A 277 15.85 27.81 5.00
C GLU A 277 14.49 27.63 4.27
N LYS A 278 14.29 28.46 3.24
CA LYS A 278 13.12 28.66 2.37
C LYS A 278 13.01 27.68 1.18
N ASN A 279 13.58 26.49 1.24
CA ASN A 279 13.62 25.59 0.08
C ASN A 279 12.47 24.56 0.01
N ALA A 280 11.57 24.54 0.99
CA ALA A 280 10.37 23.70 1.00
C ALA A 280 9.14 24.33 0.29
N GLU A 281 9.25 25.56 -0.21
CA GLU A 281 8.09 26.35 -0.70
C GLU A 281 7.55 25.93 -2.08
N ASN A 282 8.20 25.01 -2.82
CA ASN A 282 7.83 24.68 -4.22
C ASN A 282 7.35 23.24 -4.47
N LEU A 283 7.26 22.39 -3.45
CA LEU A 283 6.77 21.01 -3.63
C LEU A 283 5.28 20.91 -3.33
N SER A 284 4.58 20.10 -4.10
CA SER A 284 3.19 19.75 -3.82
C SER A 284 3.09 18.96 -2.51
N PRO A 285 1.90 18.89 -1.87
CA PRO A 285 1.69 18.05 -0.67
C PRO A 285 2.00 16.56 -0.89
N TRP A 286 2.09 16.14 -2.14
CA TRP A 286 2.22 14.76 -2.57
C TRP A 286 3.65 14.37 -2.93
N GLU A 287 4.46 15.35 -3.31
CA GLU A 287 5.86 15.14 -3.64
C GLU A 287 6.62 14.79 -2.36
N ARG A 288 7.35 13.67 -2.41
CA ARG A 288 8.15 13.18 -1.27
C ARG A 288 9.62 13.26 -1.64
N GLN A 289 10.43 13.64 -0.66
CA GLN A 289 11.88 13.57 -0.76
C GLN A 289 12.41 12.50 0.19
N SER A 290 13.48 11.82 -0.24
CA SER A 290 14.17 10.85 0.58
C SER A 290 14.85 11.54 1.78
N THR A 291 14.56 11.06 2.99
CA THR A 291 15.27 11.51 4.19
C THR A 291 16.27 10.43 4.59
N LYS A 292 17.55 10.79 4.69
CA LYS A 292 18.60 9.87 5.16
C LYS A 292 18.30 9.47 6.60
N LEU A 293 18.33 8.17 6.91
CA LEU A 293 18.14 7.62 8.25
C LEU A 293 19.48 7.27 8.91
N ILE A 294 19.55 7.35 10.24
CA ILE A 294 20.73 6.98 11.03
C ILE A 294 20.33 5.97 12.11
N VAL A 295 21.22 5.02 12.41
CA VAL A 295 21.03 4.02 13.46
C VAL A 295 21.80 4.47 14.71
N SER A 296 21.07 4.94 15.73
CA SER A 296 21.66 5.31 17.01
C SER A 296 22.24 4.10 17.74
N ASN A 297 23.18 4.33 18.67
CA ASN A 297 23.76 3.25 19.48
C ASN A 297 22.71 2.46 20.27
N GLN A 298 21.69 3.16 20.79
CA GLN A 298 20.56 2.51 21.48
C GLN A 298 19.84 1.51 20.57
N TYR A 299 19.45 1.92 19.36
CA TYR A 299 18.76 1.02 18.44
C TYR A 299 19.68 -0.08 17.89
N ARG A 300 20.99 0.18 17.77
CA ARG A 300 21.96 -0.85 17.41
C ARG A 300 21.96 -2.01 18.40
N GLU A 301 21.93 -1.73 19.70
CA GLU A 301 21.86 -2.77 20.74
C GLU A 301 20.49 -3.48 20.75
N GLN A 302 19.41 -2.74 20.52
CA GLN A 302 18.08 -3.36 20.36
C GLN A 302 18.04 -4.29 19.15
N PHE A 303 18.59 -3.89 18.00
CA PHE A 303 18.68 -4.72 16.81
C PHE A 303 19.53 -5.98 17.04
N LYS A 304 20.66 -5.89 17.75
CA LYS A 304 21.48 -7.07 18.10
C LYS A 304 20.71 -8.06 18.97
N THR A 305 20.02 -7.55 19.99
CA THR A 305 19.21 -8.36 20.89
C THR A 305 18.08 -9.04 20.12
N PHE A 306 17.37 -8.27 19.28
CA PHE A 306 16.28 -8.77 18.49
C PHE A 306 16.73 -9.75 17.39
N LEU A 307 17.87 -9.51 16.75
CA LEU A 307 18.46 -10.41 15.75
C LEU A 307 18.71 -11.81 16.34
N THR A 308 19.29 -11.88 17.54
CA THR A 308 19.53 -13.16 18.23
C THR A 308 18.21 -13.90 18.48
N TYR A 309 17.18 -13.20 18.94
CA TYR A 309 15.84 -13.77 19.08
C TYR A 309 15.25 -14.22 17.75
N PHE A 310 15.34 -13.39 16.71
CA PHE A 310 14.79 -13.65 15.38
C PHE A 310 15.43 -14.87 14.71
N GLU A 311 16.75 -15.05 14.81
CA GLU A 311 17.46 -16.23 14.31
C GLU A 311 17.03 -17.52 15.03
N SER A 312 16.79 -17.44 16.35
CA SER A 312 16.28 -18.58 17.11
C SER A 312 14.88 -19.00 16.67
N GLU A 313 14.00 -18.02 16.39
CA GLU A 313 12.65 -18.26 15.90
C GLU A 313 12.66 -18.78 14.45
N MET A 314 13.50 -18.23 13.59
CA MET A 314 13.70 -18.73 12.22
C MET A 314 14.12 -20.20 12.21
N THR A 315 15.03 -20.59 13.11
CA THR A 315 15.47 -21.98 13.26
C THR A 315 14.33 -22.90 13.70
N LEU A 316 13.48 -22.45 14.63
CA LEU A 316 12.32 -23.20 15.11
C LEU A 316 11.19 -23.30 14.07
N LEU A 317 11.06 -22.28 13.22
CA LEU A 317 10.06 -22.24 12.14
C LEU A 317 10.50 -23.02 10.89
N HIS A 318 11.80 -23.33 10.76
CA HIS A 318 12.39 -23.95 9.57
C HIS A 318 12.07 -23.18 8.27
N ASP A 319 12.11 -21.85 8.33
CA ASP A 319 11.67 -20.98 7.26
C ASP A 319 12.82 -20.08 6.75
N GLU A 320 13.40 -20.47 5.62
CA GLU A 320 14.53 -19.77 5.02
C GLU A 320 14.15 -18.42 4.39
N ASP A 321 12.87 -18.15 4.13
CA ASP A 321 12.45 -16.85 3.57
C ASP A 321 12.71 -15.71 4.57
N LEU A 322 12.71 -16.02 5.88
CA LEU A 322 13.00 -15.08 6.97
C LEU A 322 14.46 -14.58 6.99
N LYS A 323 15.33 -15.18 6.18
CA LYS A 323 16.74 -14.77 6.05
C LYS A 323 16.87 -13.34 5.52
N GLN A 324 15.88 -12.85 4.78
CA GLN A 324 15.87 -11.47 4.30
C GLN A 324 15.85 -10.48 5.47
N GLU A 325 15.01 -10.69 6.47
CA GLU A 325 14.92 -9.83 7.67
C GLU A 325 16.20 -9.89 8.50
N VAL A 326 16.80 -11.08 8.65
CA VAL A 326 18.12 -11.28 9.29
C VAL A 326 19.19 -10.41 8.62
N GLN A 327 19.26 -10.45 7.28
CA GLN A 327 20.21 -9.65 6.51
C GLN A 327 19.98 -8.15 6.65
N ILE A 328 18.72 -7.71 6.71
CA ILE A 328 18.39 -6.29 6.91
C ILE A 328 18.83 -5.85 8.31
N LEU A 329 18.53 -6.62 9.36
CA LEU A 329 18.95 -6.31 10.73
C LEU A 329 20.48 -6.25 10.83
N ALA A 330 21.20 -7.22 10.28
CA ALA A 330 22.65 -7.22 10.24
C ALA A 330 23.19 -5.96 9.54
N LYS A 331 22.62 -5.59 8.39
CA LYS A 331 22.98 -4.36 7.68
C LYS A 331 22.74 -3.10 8.52
N LEU A 332 21.63 -3.02 9.25
CA LEU A 332 21.34 -1.89 10.15
C LEU A 332 22.30 -1.85 11.34
N ILE A 333 22.70 -3.01 11.87
CA ILE A 333 23.67 -3.13 12.96
C ILE A 333 25.07 -2.70 12.51
N ASP A 334 25.44 -2.92 11.26
CA ASP A 334 26.76 -2.57 10.72
C ASP A 334 26.79 -1.19 10.05
N TYR A 335 25.63 -0.55 9.86
CA TYR A 335 25.54 0.75 9.23
C TYR A 335 26.35 1.79 10.02
N ARG A 336 27.39 2.33 9.39
CA ARG A 336 28.19 3.45 9.89
C ARG A 336 28.05 4.59 8.90
N GLU A 337 27.87 5.80 9.42
CA GLU A 337 27.94 6.97 8.56
C GLU A 337 29.38 7.12 8.05
N ILE A 338 29.53 7.15 6.74
CA ILE A 338 30.75 7.68 6.12
C ILE A 338 30.52 9.18 6.07
N ASP A 339 31.34 9.95 6.78
CA ASP A 339 31.41 11.39 6.63
C ASP A 339 31.79 11.69 5.17
N ASN A 340 30.84 12.20 4.38
CA ASN A 340 31.13 12.72 3.05
C ASN A 340 31.59 14.18 3.19
N GLU A 341 32.79 14.39 3.75
CA GLU A 341 33.68 15.43 3.25
C GLU A 341 34.55 14.73 2.17
N ASP A 342 34.76 15.35 1.01
CA ASP A 342 35.50 14.84 -0.17
C ASP A 342 34.73 14.02 -1.22
N PHE A 343 33.61 14.56 -1.71
CA PHE A 343 33.23 14.34 -3.11
C PHE A 343 33.01 15.69 -3.83
N THR A 344 34.11 16.40 -4.08
CA THR A 344 34.18 17.38 -5.16
C THR A 344 34.14 16.62 -6.48
N ILE A 345 32.93 16.45 -7.03
CA ILE A 345 32.76 16.05 -8.42
C ILE A 345 33.05 17.30 -9.26
N ASP A 346 34.22 17.30 -9.89
CA ASP A 346 34.62 18.23 -10.94
C ASP A 346 33.64 18.07 -12.11
N TYR A 347 32.62 18.94 -12.16
CA TYR A 347 31.78 19.08 -13.34
C TYR A 347 32.60 19.79 -14.42
N GLN A 348 33.17 19.02 -15.34
CA GLN A 348 33.60 19.58 -16.62
C GLN A 348 32.34 19.96 -17.41
N GLU A 349 32.08 21.27 -17.50
CA GLU A 349 31.21 21.88 -18.48
C GLU A 349 31.68 21.47 -19.88
N THR A 350 30.91 20.62 -20.56
CA THR A 350 30.95 20.56 -22.01
C THR A 350 29.88 21.51 -22.53
N ASP A 351 30.33 22.68 -22.97
CA ASP A 351 29.57 23.61 -23.79
C ASP A 351 29.10 22.91 -25.06
N ASP A 352 27.79 22.65 -25.16
CA ASP A 352 27.10 22.51 -26.43
C ASP A 352 26.00 23.57 -26.49
N GLU A 353 26.43 24.79 -26.82
CA GLU A 353 25.58 25.81 -27.41
C GLU A 353 24.98 25.24 -28.71
N ASN A 354 23.65 25.11 -28.77
CA ASN A 354 22.80 25.52 -29.90
C ASN A 354 21.43 24.82 -29.81
N PHE A 355 20.44 25.46 -29.18
CA PHE A 355 19.06 25.34 -29.66
C PHE A 355 18.34 26.67 -29.50
N THR A 356 18.30 27.39 -30.61
CA THR A 356 17.53 28.61 -30.85
C THR A 356 16.04 28.36 -30.62
N THR A 357 15.45 29.29 -29.87
CA THR A 357 14.02 29.51 -29.69
C THR A 357 13.31 29.73 -31.02
N ASP A 358 12.34 28.87 -31.35
CA ASP A 358 11.08 29.26 -31.99
C ASP A 358 10.20 28.03 -32.18
N ASN A 359 9.07 27.97 -31.48
CA ASN A 359 7.84 27.44 -32.05
C ASN A 359 6.62 27.81 -31.19
N LYS A 360 5.85 28.76 -31.70
CA LYS A 360 4.46 29.02 -31.33
C LYS A 360 3.63 27.77 -31.66
N ILE A 361 2.95 27.19 -30.68
CA ILE A 361 1.90 26.19 -30.92
C ILE A 361 0.56 26.90 -30.80
N SER A 362 -0.10 27.08 -31.94
CA SER A 362 -1.51 27.45 -32.04
C SER A 362 -2.39 26.22 -31.89
N CYS A 363 -3.34 26.27 -30.95
CA CYS A 363 -4.49 25.38 -30.97
C CYS A 363 -5.38 25.71 -32.18
N ALA A 364 -5.77 24.71 -32.95
CA ALA A 364 -6.95 24.77 -33.80
C ALA A 364 -7.66 23.40 -33.79
N PRO A 365 -9.01 23.39 -33.73
CA PRO A 365 -9.81 22.20 -33.51
C PRO A 365 -10.15 21.47 -34.81
N GLN A 366 -10.36 20.16 -34.72
CA GLN A 366 -11.44 19.43 -35.39
C GLN A 366 -11.69 18.11 -34.69
#